data_AF-A0A2N9XY95-F1
#
_entry.id   AF-A0A2N9XY95-F1
#
_cell.length_a   1.000
_cell.length_b   1.000
_cell.length_c   1.000
_cell.angle_alpha   90.00
_cell.angle_beta   90.00
_cell.angle_gamma   90.00
#
_symmetry.space_group_name_H-M   'P 1'
#
loop_
_entity.id
_entity.type
_entity.pdbx_description
1 polymer ?
#
loop_
_entity_poly.entity_id
_entity_poly.type
_entity_poly.pdbx_seq_one_letter_code
_entity_poly.pdbx_strand_id
1 'polypeptide(L)'
;MSTAIQQFRLDRSRLNAESLAKKQAEHEKFISYTPKKQAVLKLRKVLSRYQGKNVQQGGYDFNHVDSKAVDVYAKFLVEEIKLMLIDKEKPQKYAASMLTAYRPWRPWGCLLNIIDTLERGGLVEKLRNGVYQYTEAGRLLASALYADPPDFSKVNAKAAEREKKKEEAKKAKIMSQRAARTYLNVPYTERWTAKQHGARWDKDVKKWYLPEGVEMHEDLKQYACDE
;
A
#
# COMPACT_ATOMS: atom_id res chain seq x y z
N MET A 1 -25.73 11.51 -37.62
CA MET A 1 -25.32 11.05 -36.26
C MET A 1 -26.19 9.86 -35.91
N SER A 2 -25.62 8.66 -36.01
CA SER A 2 -26.38 7.41 -36.15
C SER A 2 -27.05 6.95 -34.84
N THR A 3 -28.36 6.73 -34.91
CA THR A 3 -29.28 6.28 -33.85
C THR A 3 -28.81 5.00 -33.13
N ALA A 4 -27.91 4.23 -33.75
CA ALA A 4 -27.26 3.06 -33.18
C ALA A 4 -26.37 3.36 -31.94
N ILE A 5 -25.79 4.56 -31.85
CA ILE A 5 -24.92 4.96 -30.71
C ILE A 5 -25.76 5.29 -29.46
N GLN A 6 -27.03 5.68 -29.63
CA GLN A 6 -27.96 5.89 -28.51
C GLN A 6 -28.51 4.56 -27.98
N GLN A 7 -28.69 3.53 -28.84
CA GLN A 7 -29.11 2.19 -28.42
C GLN A 7 -28.04 1.48 -27.59
N PHE A 8 -26.75 1.66 -27.89
CA PHE A 8 -25.66 1.06 -27.09
C PHE A 8 -25.59 1.61 -25.66
N ARG A 9 -26.13 2.82 -25.40
CA ARG A 9 -26.17 3.43 -24.07
C ARG A 9 -27.36 2.96 -23.22
N LEU A 10 -28.39 2.36 -23.83
CA LEU A 10 -29.61 1.90 -23.15
C LEU A 10 -29.51 0.46 -22.63
N ASP A 11 -28.51 -0.32 -23.10
CA ASP A 11 -28.37 -1.75 -22.76
C ASP A 11 -27.31 -2.04 -21.68
N ARG A 12 -26.95 -1.03 -20.87
CA ARG A 12 -26.51 -1.31 -19.50
C ARG A 12 -27.75 -1.74 -18.73
N SER A 13 -28.13 -3.02 -18.90
CA SER A 13 -29.13 -3.68 -18.09
C SER A 13 -28.99 -3.20 -16.64
N ARG A 14 -30.05 -2.56 -16.11
CA ARG A 14 -30.18 -2.37 -14.67
C ARG A 14 -29.96 -3.76 -14.09
N LEU A 15 -28.84 -3.97 -13.40
CA LEU A 15 -28.58 -5.21 -12.69
C LEU A 15 -29.82 -5.47 -11.84
N ASN A 16 -30.61 -6.49 -12.19
CA ASN A 16 -31.76 -6.88 -11.38
C ASN A 16 -31.24 -7.21 -9.96
N ALA A 17 -32.10 -7.10 -8.95
CA ALA A 17 -31.71 -7.31 -7.55
C ALA A 17 -30.97 -8.64 -7.35
N GLU A 18 -31.35 -9.67 -8.12
CA GLU A 18 -30.70 -10.98 -8.16
C GLU A 18 -29.25 -10.93 -8.67
N SER A 19 -28.95 -10.22 -9.76
CA SER A 19 -27.59 -10.06 -10.27
C SER A 19 -26.71 -9.21 -9.35
N LEU A 20 -27.30 -8.23 -8.65
CA LEU A 20 -26.61 -7.47 -7.60
C LEU A 20 -26.26 -8.38 -6.42
N ALA A 21 -27.23 -9.17 -5.93
CA ALA A 21 -27.02 -10.14 -4.86
C ALA A 21 -25.98 -11.19 -5.23
N LYS A 22 -25.98 -11.66 -6.49
CA LYS A 22 -24.98 -12.58 -7.02
C LYS A 22 -23.58 -11.95 -7.01
N LYS A 23 -23.44 -10.70 -7.44
CA LYS A 23 -22.16 -9.97 -7.38
C LYS A 23 -21.70 -9.78 -5.93
N GLN A 24 -22.61 -9.45 -5.03
CA GLN A 24 -22.32 -9.29 -3.60
C GLN A 24 -21.82 -10.61 -2.99
N ALA A 25 -22.52 -11.73 -3.22
CA ALA A 25 -22.10 -13.04 -2.75
C ALA A 25 -20.75 -13.49 -3.36
N GLU A 26 -20.50 -13.18 -4.64
CA GLU A 26 -19.18 -13.41 -5.24
C GLU A 26 -18.09 -12.56 -4.59
N HIS A 27 -18.39 -11.31 -4.24
CA HIS A 27 -17.45 -10.44 -3.52
C HIS A 27 -17.16 -11.01 -2.12
N GLU A 28 -18.20 -11.40 -1.37
CA GLU A 28 -18.11 -12.01 -0.05
C GLU A 28 -17.26 -13.27 -0.01
N LYS A 29 -17.38 -14.13 -1.02
CA LYS A 29 -16.51 -15.31 -1.18
C LYS A 29 -15.02 -14.95 -1.15
N PHE A 30 -14.66 -13.77 -1.65
CA PHE A 30 -13.26 -13.34 -1.71
C PHE A 30 -12.80 -12.52 -0.49
N ILE A 31 -13.71 -11.95 0.32
CA ILE A 31 -13.39 -11.12 1.50
C ILE A 31 -12.46 -11.85 2.50
N SER A 32 -12.49 -13.17 2.55
CA SER A 32 -11.62 -13.97 3.42
C SER A 32 -10.15 -14.01 2.99
N TYR A 33 -9.83 -13.72 1.72
CA TYR A 33 -8.46 -13.77 1.19
C TYR A 33 -7.72 -12.44 1.31
N THR A 34 -6.39 -12.49 1.17
CA THR A 34 -5.56 -11.27 1.07
C THR A 34 -5.86 -10.51 -0.23
N PRO A 35 -5.75 -9.17 -0.28
CA PRO A 35 -6.06 -8.38 -1.48
C PRO A 35 -5.36 -8.88 -2.76
N LYS A 36 -4.09 -9.28 -2.64
CA LYS A 36 -3.32 -9.88 -3.75
C LYS A 36 -3.93 -11.18 -4.24
N LYS A 37 -4.30 -12.07 -3.32
CA LYS A 37 -4.91 -13.37 -3.65
C LYS A 37 -6.32 -13.19 -4.23
N GLN A 38 -7.09 -12.24 -3.71
CA GLN A 38 -8.40 -11.86 -4.26
C GLN A 38 -8.27 -11.47 -5.74
N ALA A 39 -7.34 -10.56 -6.06
CA ALA A 39 -7.12 -10.10 -7.43
C ALA A 39 -6.68 -11.23 -8.37
N VAL A 40 -5.73 -12.06 -7.94
CA VAL A 40 -5.27 -13.22 -8.73
C VAL A 40 -6.43 -14.15 -9.07
N LEU A 41 -7.26 -14.51 -8.08
CA LEU A 41 -8.40 -15.40 -8.31
C LEU A 41 -9.46 -14.76 -9.22
N LYS A 42 -9.71 -13.45 -9.07
CA LYS A 42 -10.61 -12.71 -9.95
C LYS A 42 -10.11 -12.72 -11.40
N LEU A 43 -8.85 -12.37 -11.65
CA LEU A 43 -8.30 -12.34 -13.01
C LEU A 43 -8.24 -13.73 -13.64
N ARG A 44 -7.85 -14.78 -12.89
CA ARG A 44 -7.89 -16.15 -13.40
C ARG A 44 -9.30 -16.62 -13.75
N LYS A 45 -10.31 -16.27 -12.94
CA LYS A 45 -11.74 -16.55 -13.23
C LYS A 45 -12.21 -15.83 -14.49
N VAL A 46 -11.71 -14.61 -14.75
CA VAL A 46 -11.99 -13.89 -16.00
C VAL A 46 -11.31 -14.61 -17.16
N LEU A 47 -10.01 -14.89 -17.05
CA LEU A 47 -9.22 -15.58 -18.07
C LEU A 47 -9.84 -16.92 -18.50
N SER A 48 -10.29 -17.73 -17.54
CA SER A 48 -10.90 -19.04 -17.83
C SER A 48 -12.21 -18.96 -18.62
N ARG A 49 -12.88 -17.80 -18.68
CA ARG A 49 -14.08 -17.60 -19.50
C ARG A 49 -13.76 -17.43 -20.99
N TYR A 50 -12.52 -17.03 -21.29
CA TYR A 50 -12.04 -16.68 -22.63
C TYR A 50 -11.02 -17.70 -23.18
N GLN A 51 -10.31 -18.44 -22.33
CA GLN A 51 -9.43 -19.54 -22.76
C GLN A 51 -10.23 -20.66 -23.44
N GLY A 52 -9.78 -21.11 -24.62
CA GLY A 52 -10.36 -22.24 -25.36
C GLY A 52 -11.57 -21.90 -26.25
N LYS A 53 -11.98 -20.63 -26.30
CA LYS A 53 -12.92 -20.14 -27.32
C LYS A 53 -12.10 -19.44 -28.40
N ASN A 54 -12.37 -19.71 -29.69
CA ASN A 54 -11.87 -18.89 -30.79
C ASN A 54 -12.59 -17.53 -30.70
N VAL A 55 -12.17 -16.67 -29.76
CA VAL A 55 -12.79 -15.38 -29.46
C VAL A 55 -12.34 -14.37 -30.52
N GLN A 56 -12.84 -14.52 -31.74
CA GLN A 56 -12.95 -13.41 -32.68
C GLN A 56 -14.12 -12.47 -32.30
N GLN A 57 -14.95 -12.83 -31.32
CA GLN A 57 -16.00 -11.96 -30.81
C GLN A 57 -15.44 -10.94 -29.81
N GLY A 58 -14.93 -9.82 -30.35
CA GLY A 58 -14.67 -8.60 -29.58
C GLY A 58 -13.27 -8.00 -29.69
N GLY A 59 -12.37 -8.54 -30.51
CA GLY A 59 -11.00 -8.00 -30.73
C GLY A 59 -9.93 -8.46 -29.75
N TYR A 60 -10.32 -9.02 -28.61
CA TYR A 60 -9.39 -9.42 -27.54
C TYR A 60 -8.70 -10.78 -27.82
N ASP A 61 -7.38 -10.77 -28.06
CA ASP A 61 -6.57 -12.00 -28.15
C ASP A 61 -6.03 -12.43 -26.78
N PHE A 62 -6.46 -13.61 -26.31
CA PHE A 62 -6.02 -14.24 -25.06
C PHE A 62 -5.12 -15.47 -25.27
N ASN A 63 -4.84 -15.87 -26.52
CA ASN A 63 -4.12 -17.12 -26.80
C ASN A 63 -2.65 -17.06 -26.35
N HIS A 64 -2.08 -15.85 -26.31
CA HIS A 64 -0.71 -15.59 -25.92
C HIS A 64 -0.55 -15.20 -24.44
N VAL A 65 -1.65 -15.22 -23.66
CA VAL A 65 -1.64 -14.76 -22.27
C VAL A 65 -1.22 -15.88 -21.31
N ASP A 66 -0.02 -15.74 -20.75
CA ASP A 66 0.51 -16.66 -19.75
C ASP A 66 -0.17 -16.47 -18.37
N SER A 67 -0.58 -17.56 -17.74
CA SER A 67 -1.16 -17.54 -16.39
C SER A 67 -0.20 -16.96 -15.35
N LYS A 68 1.11 -17.15 -15.50
CA LYS A 68 2.10 -16.57 -14.57
C LYS A 68 2.16 -15.05 -14.74
N ALA A 69 2.08 -14.55 -15.97
CA ALA A 69 2.00 -13.13 -16.24
C ALA A 69 0.72 -12.51 -15.65
N VAL A 70 -0.42 -13.19 -15.73
CA VAL A 70 -1.69 -12.75 -15.11
C VAL A 70 -1.58 -12.65 -13.58
N ASP A 71 -0.87 -13.57 -12.93
CA ASP A 71 -0.65 -13.50 -11.48
C ASP A 71 0.22 -12.30 -11.09
N VAL A 72 1.30 -12.06 -11.85
CA VAL A 72 2.19 -10.92 -11.66
C VAL A 72 1.42 -9.63 -11.89
N TYR A 73 0.59 -9.61 -12.93
CA TYR A 73 -0.26 -8.47 -13.28
C TYR A 73 -1.28 -8.16 -12.19
N ALA A 74 -1.99 -9.17 -11.68
CA ALA A 74 -2.92 -9.00 -10.57
C ALA A 74 -2.23 -8.37 -9.35
N LYS A 75 -1.06 -8.90 -8.95
CA LYS A 75 -0.32 -8.38 -7.80
C LYS A 75 0.14 -6.94 -8.03
N PHE A 76 0.56 -6.61 -9.25
CA PHE A 76 0.95 -5.27 -9.65
C PHE A 76 -0.22 -4.29 -9.53
N LEU A 77 -1.36 -4.60 -10.15
CA LEU A 77 -2.57 -3.77 -10.10
C LEU A 77 -3.08 -3.55 -8.67
N VAL A 78 -2.97 -4.54 -7.78
CA VAL A 78 -3.38 -4.39 -6.37
C VAL A 78 -2.57 -3.32 -5.65
N GLU A 79 -1.25 -3.29 -5.86
CA GLU A 79 -0.41 -2.24 -5.28
C GLU A 79 -0.73 -0.87 -5.89
N GLU A 80 -1.02 -0.85 -7.19
CA GLU A 80 -1.41 0.36 -7.90
C GLU A 80 -2.74 0.93 -7.37
N ILE A 81 -3.77 0.09 -7.24
CA ILE A 81 -5.07 0.44 -6.66
C ILE A 81 -4.89 0.94 -5.23
N LYS A 82 -4.06 0.25 -4.42
CA LYS A 82 -3.81 0.64 -3.04
C LYS A 82 -3.26 2.06 -2.94
N LEU A 83 -2.29 2.41 -3.80
CA LEU A 83 -1.73 3.76 -3.86
C LEU A 83 -2.77 4.78 -4.30
N MET A 84 -3.54 4.49 -5.36
CA MET A 84 -4.59 5.40 -5.84
C MET A 84 -5.66 5.68 -4.79
N LEU A 85 -6.06 4.67 -4.01
CA LEU A 85 -7.04 4.82 -2.93
C LEU A 85 -6.51 5.71 -1.80
N ILE A 86 -5.20 5.65 -1.50
CA ILE A 86 -4.55 6.56 -0.54
C ILE A 86 -4.63 8.00 -1.04
N ASP A 87 -4.36 8.21 -2.34
CA ASP A 87 -4.39 9.52 -3.00
C ASP A 87 -5.82 10.01 -3.31
N LYS A 88 -6.85 9.23 -2.95
CA LYS A 88 -8.28 9.48 -3.28
C LYS A 88 -8.54 9.64 -4.78
N GLU A 89 -7.70 9.06 -5.62
CA GLU A 89 -7.88 9.04 -7.07
C GLU A 89 -8.81 7.90 -7.51
N LYS A 90 -9.52 8.10 -8.63
CA LYS A 90 -10.36 7.05 -9.22
C LYS A 90 -9.50 6.09 -10.05
N PRO A 91 -9.45 4.78 -9.74
CA PRO A 91 -8.59 3.82 -10.44
C PRO A 91 -8.87 3.73 -11.95
N GLN A 92 -10.11 3.99 -12.35
CA GLN A 92 -10.56 3.91 -13.74
C GLN A 92 -9.88 4.93 -14.66
N LYS A 93 -9.33 6.03 -14.10
CA LYS A 93 -8.59 7.04 -14.88
C LYS A 93 -7.29 6.50 -15.49
N TYR A 94 -6.76 5.40 -14.96
CA TYR A 94 -5.47 4.83 -15.34
C TYR A 94 -5.58 3.46 -16.02
N ALA A 95 -6.81 3.05 -16.35
CA ALA A 95 -7.06 1.77 -17.03
C ALA A 95 -6.51 1.71 -18.48
N ALA A 96 -6.21 2.87 -19.09
CA ALA A 96 -5.79 2.96 -20.48
C ALA A 96 -4.27 2.88 -20.69
N SER A 97 -3.45 3.27 -19.71
CA SER A 97 -1.98 3.32 -19.86
C SER A 97 -1.29 3.13 -18.51
N MET A 98 -0.44 2.11 -18.45
CA MET A 98 0.32 1.68 -17.27
C MET A 98 1.40 2.70 -16.85
N LEU A 99 1.92 3.50 -17.79
CA LEU A 99 3.20 4.21 -17.61
C LEU A 99 3.17 5.70 -17.93
N THR A 100 2.02 6.27 -18.32
CA THR A 100 1.89 7.74 -18.39
C THR A 100 1.79 8.39 -17.00
N ALA A 101 1.66 7.61 -15.93
CA ALA A 101 1.80 8.09 -14.56
C ALA A 101 3.23 7.84 -14.06
N TYR A 102 4.20 8.64 -14.51
CA TYR A 102 5.49 8.73 -13.80
C TYR A 102 5.18 9.13 -12.34
N ARG A 103 5.36 8.19 -11.41
CA ARG A 103 5.19 8.44 -9.98
C ARG A 103 6.58 8.66 -9.37
N PRO A 104 6.89 9.86 -8.86
CA PRO A 104 8.21 10.17 -8.28
C PRO A 104 8.68 9.19 -7.20
N TRP A 105 7.76 8.54 -6.49
CA TRP A 105 8.02 7.60 -5.39
C TRP A 105 8.21 6.14 -5.83
N ARG A 106 8.18 5.84 -7.14
CA ARG A 106 8.39 4.46 -7.64
C ARG A 106 9.36 4.45 -8.83
N PRO A 107 10.68 4.33 -8.57
CA PRO A 107 11.70 4.35 -9.61
C PRO A 107 11.46 3.30 -10.69
N TRP A 108 11.70 3.67 -11.95
CA TRP A 108 11.52 2.82 -13.13
C TRP A 108 12.27 1.47 -13.04
N GLY A 109 13.43 1.44 -12.38
CA GLY A 109 14.20 0.20 -12.20
C GLY A 109 13.44 -0.91 -11.46
N CYS A 110 12.53 -0.57 -10.55
CA CYS A 110 11.72 -1.54 -9.81
C CYS A 110 10.62 -2.20 -10.68
N LEU A 111 10.36 -1.65 -11.86
CA LEU A 111 9.31 -2.09 -12.77
C LEU A 111 9.81 -2.96 -13.91
N LEU A 112 11.10 -2.90 -14.26
CA LEU A 112 11.63 -3.54 -15.47
C LEU A 112 11.35 -5.05 -15.52
N ASN A 113 11.60 -5.77 -14.44
CA ASN A 113 11.34 -7.22 -14.38
C ASN A 113 9.85 -7.55 -14.49
N ILE A 114 8.99 -6.68 -13.96
CA ILE A 114 7.53 -6.84 -14.05
C ILE A 114 7.10 -6.59 -15.49
N ILE A 115 7.57 -5.50 -16.11
CA ILE A 115 7.25 -5.13 -17.50
C ILE A 115 7.71 -6.23 -18.46
N ASP A 116 8.94 -6.74 -18.34
CA ASP A 116 9.43 -7.85 -19.19
C ASP A 116 8.55 -9.09 -19.04
N THR A 117 8.10 -9.42 -17.82
CA THR A 117 7.19 -10.55 -17.59
C THR A 117 5.81 -10.30 -18.23
N LEU A 118 5.29 -9.08 -18.17
CA LEU A 118 3.99 -8.73 -18.74
C LEU A 118 4.03 -8.62 -20.26
N GLU A 119 5.14 -8.17 -20.82
CA GLU A 119 5.41 -8.11 -22.26
C GLU A 119 5.52 -9.52 -22.84
N ARG A 120 6.35 -10.40 -22.25
CA ARG A 120 6.42 -11.82 -22.64
C ARG A 120 5.09 -12.56 -22.49
N GLY A 121 4.27 -12.13 -21.52
CA GLY A 121 2.94 -12.68 -21.27
C GLY A 121 1.81 -12.04 -22.05
N GLY A 122 2.08 -11.14 -23.02
CA GLY A 122 1.07 -10.55 -23.91
C GLY A 122 0.08 -9.59 -23.25
N LEU A 123 0.37 -9.10 -22.05
CA LEU A 123 -0.51 -8.17 -21.31
C LEU A 123 -0.13 -6.70 -21.50
N VAL A 124 1.11 -6.45 -21.91
CA VAL A 124 1.68 -5.13 -22.13
C VAL A 124 2.41 -5.13 -23.47
N GLU A 125 2.32 -4.03 -24.20
CA GLU A 125 3.08 -3.79 -25.42
C GLU A 125 3.89 -2.49 -25.31
N LYS A 126 5.04 -2.48 -25.99
CA LYS A 126 5.92 -1.32 -26.06
C LYS A 126 5.59 -0.48 -27.30
N LEU A 127 5.30 0.80 -27.10
CA LEU A 127 5.06 1.77 -28.17
C LEU A 127 6.38 2.34 -28.71
N ARG A 128 6.33 2.95 -29.91
CA ARG A 128 7.51 3.53 -30.59
C ARG A 128 8.22 4.63 -29.80
N ASN A 129 7.50 5.31 -28.91
CA ASN A 129 8.02 6.38 -28.05
C ASN A 129 8.64 5.88 -26.73
N GLY A 130 8.78 4.56 -26.56
CA GLY A 130 9.33 3.95 -25.34
C GLY A 130 8.35 3.89 -24.16
N VAL A 131 7.10 4.32 -24.36
CA VAL A 131 6.01 4.16 -23.39
C VAL A 131 5.41 2.76 -23.56
N TYR A 132 5.00 2.13 -22.46
CA TYR A 132 4.28 0.85 -22.53
C TYR A 132 2.80 1.06 -22.24
N GLN A 133 1.98 0.32 -22.98
CA GLN A 133 0.54 0.33 -22.88
C GLN A 133 0.02 -1.08 -22.59
N TYR A 134 -1.13 -1.17 -21.92
CA TYR A 134 -1.83 -2.45 -21.81
C TYR A 134 -2.37 -2.89 -23.17
N THR A 135 -2.17 -4.17 -23.50
CA THR A 135 -2.86 -4.80 -24.63
C THR A 135 -4.36 -4.83 -24.37
N GLU A 136 -5.15 -5.18 -25.38
CA GLU A 136 -6.61 -5.31 -25.21
C GLU A 136 -6.98 -6.29 -24.08
N ALA A 137 -6.31 -7.44 -24.02
CA ALA A 137 -6.45 -8.40 -22.93
C ALA A 137 -6.07 -7.79 -21.57
N GLY A 138 -4.94 -7.08 -21.52
CA GLY A 138 -4.48 -6.38 -20.32
C GLY A 138 -5.48 -5.33 -19.81
N ARG A 139 -6.08 -4.54 -20.72
CA ARG A 139 -7.11 -3.56 -20.41
C ARG A 139 -8.39 -4.22 -19.89
N LEU A 140 -8.80 -5.32 -20.50
CA LEU A 140 -10.00 -6.04 -20.06
C LEU A 140 -9.82 -6.60 -18.65
N LEU A 141 -8.68 -7.25 -18.37
CA LEU A 141 -8.36 -7.76 -17.04
C LEU A 141 -8.26 -6.65 -16.00
N ALA A 142 -7.58 -5.54 -16.33
CA ALA A 142 -7.52 -4.38 -15.43
C ALA A 142 -8.90 -3.80 -15.17
N SER A 143 -9.72 -3.60 -16.22
CA SER A 143 -11.06 -3.06 -16.08
C SER A 143 -11.95 -3.93 -15.19
N ALA A 144 -11.84 -5.25 -15.29
CA ALA A 144 -12.54 -6.20 -14.43
C ALA A 144 -12.14 -6.06 -12.95
N LEU A 145 -10.85 -5.82 -12.67
CA LEU A 145 -10.37 -5.62 -11.31
C LEU A 145 -10.74 -4.24 -10.75
N TYR A 146 -10.73 -3.18 -11.59
CA TYR A 146 -11.11 -1.83 -11.19
C TYR A 146 -12.62 -1.65 -10.97
N ALA A 147 -13.46 -2.45 -11.64
CA ALA A 147 -14.89 -2.46 -11.41
C ALA A 147 -15.23 -2.92 -9.98
N ASP A 148 -14.57 -3.99 -9.52
CA ASP A 148 -14.76 -4.59 -8.20
C ASP A 148 -13.41 -4.71 -7.47
N PRO A 149 -12.87 -3.61 -6.89
CA PRO A 149 -11.55 -3.61 -6.29
C PRO A 149 -11.45 -4.57 -5.09
N PRO A 150 -10.23 -5.02 -4.75
CA PRO A 150 -9.99 -5.81 -3.54
C PRO A 150 -10.34 -5.03 -2.27
N ASP A 151 -10.78 -5.74 -1.22
CA ASP A 151 -11.04 -5.13 0.08
C ASP A 151 -9.75 -5.00 0.90
N PHE A 152 -9.36 -3.77 1.23
CA PHE A 152 -8.17 -3.46 2.01
C PHE A 152 -8.45 -3.23 3.51
N SER A 153 -9.71 -3.31 3.95
CA SER A 153 -10.14 -3.03 5.33
C SER A 153 -9.29 -3.75 6.39
N LYS A 154 -9.12 -5.07 6.22
CA LYS A 154 -8.34 -5.94 7.12
C LYS A 154 -6.86 -5.58 7.15
N VAL A 155 -6.28 -5.18 6.01
CA VAL A 155 -4.86 -4.81 5.92
C VAL A 155 -4.62 -3.48 6.61
N ASN A 156 -5.52 -2.52 6.42
CA ASN A 156 -5.45 -1.22 7.07
C ASN A 156 -5.62 -1.35 8.59
N ALA A 157 -6.54 -2.18 9.06
CA ALA A 157 -6.72 -2.47 10.49
C ALA A 157 -5.46 -3.07 11.13
N LYS A 158 -4.85 -4.08 10.48
CA LYS A 158 -3.58 -4.67 10.95
C LYS A 158 -2.42 -3.68 10.92
N ALA A 159 -2.36 -2.79 9.94
CA ALA A 159 -1.34 -1.75 9.88
C ALA A 159 -1.52 -0.75 11.05
N ALA A 160 -2.75 -0.33 11.32
CA ALA A 160 -3.06 0.56 12.44
C ALA A 160 -2.70 -0.06 13.80
N GLU A 161 -3.01 -1.35 14.00
CA GLU A 161 -2.64 -2.08 15.22
C GLU A 161 -1.10 -2.15 15.40
N ARG A 162 -0.36 -2.40 14.32
CA ARG A 162 1.11 -2.41 14.35
C ARG A 162 1.70 -1.05 14.68
N GLU A 163 1.16 0.02 14.11
CA GLU A 163 1.62 1.39 14.44
C GLU A 163 1.28 1.73 15.90
N LYS A 164 0.11 1.34 16.39
CA LYS A 164 -0.25 1.49 17.82
C LYS A 164 0.75 0.75 18.72
N LYS A 165 1.05 -0.52 18.40
CA LYS A 165 2.03 -1.32 19.16
C LYS A 165 3.45 -0.75 19.10
N LYS A 166 3.87 -0.20 17.95
CA LYS A 166 5.16 0.49 17.84
C LYS A 166 5.20 1.76 18.69
N GLU A 167 4.13 2.54 18.69
CA GLU A 167 4.02 3.75 19.50
C GLU A 167 4.01 3.41 21.00
N GLU A 168 3.28 2.37 21.39
CA GLU A 168 3.30 1.84 22.76
C GLU A 168 4.69 1.34 23.16
N ALA A 169 5.38 0.58 22.29
CA ALA A 169 6.74 0.13 22.53
C ALA A 169 7.74 1.30 22.62
N LYS A 170 7.58 2.33 21.78
CA LYS A 170 8.39 3.54 21.82
C LYS A 170 8.15 4.32 23.12
N LYS A 171 6.90 4.49 23.53
CA LYS A 171 6.53 5.10 24.81
C LYS A 171 7.08 4.31 25.99
N ALA A 172 6.93 2.99 25.99
CA ALA A 172 7.48 2.10 27.02
C ALA A 172 9.01 2.21 27.11
N LYS A 173 9.71 2.24 25.97
CA LYS A 173 11.15 2.45 25.91
C LYS A 173 11.55 3.81 26.49
N ILE A 174 10.83 4.88 26.12
CA ILE A 174 11.07 6.22 26.67
C ILE A 174 10.81 6.26 28.18
N MET A 175 9.75 5.61 28.67
CA MET A 175 9.44 5.53 30.09
C MET A 175 10.50 4.75 30.87
N SER A 176 10.92 3.59 30.37
CA SER A 176 12.00 2.81 30.98
C SER A 176 13.32 3.60 31.02
N GLN A 177 13.67 4.28 29.91
CA GLN A 177 14.83 5.17 29.87
C GLN A 177 14.71 6.37 30.79
N ARG A 178 13.51 6.81 31.16
CA ARG A 178 13.29 7.88 32.16
C ARG A 178 13.38 7.36 33.59
N ALA A 179 12.93 6.12 33.83
CA ALA A 179 12.99 5.49 35.13
C ALA A 179 14.43 5.13 35.54
N ALA A 180 15.29 4.79 34.58
CA ALA A 180 16.71 4.53 34.83
C ALA A 180 17.58 5.79 35.04
N ARG A 181 16.98 6.99 35.07
CA ARG A 181 17.71 8.26 35.25
C ARG A 181 17.71 8.67 36.71
N THR A 182 18.86 9.11 37.21
CA THR A 182 18.97 9.78 38.51
C THR A 182 18.74 11.28 38.31
N TYR A 183 17.71 11.85 38.93
CA TYR A 183 17.41 13.28 38.82
C TYR A 183 18.18 14.10 39.87
N LEU A 184 18.60 15.30 39.46
CA LEU A 184 19.37 16.25 40.27
C LEU A 184 18.65 17.60 40.33
N ASN A 185 18.67 18.24 41.49
CA ASN A 185 18.10 19.57 41.70
C ASN A 185 19.19 20.66 41.65
N VAL A 186 19.80 20.83 40.47
CA VAL A 186 20.91 21.79 40.29
C VAL A 186 20.36 23.20 40.02
N PRO A 187 20.73 24.22 40.82
CA PRO A 187 20.38 25.61 40.57
C PRO A 187 20.95 26.10 39.22
N TYR A 188 20.29 27.09 38.61
CA TYR A 188 20.70 27.60 37.30
C TYR A 188 22.14 28.15 37.26
N THR A 189 22.63 28.70 38.37
CA THR A 189 23.99 29.23 38.51
C THR A 189 25.06 28.15 38.29
N GLU A 190 24.78 26.91 38.68
CA GLU A 190 25.73 25.77 38.67
C GLU A 190 25.45 24.75 37.55
N ARG A 191 24.60 25.12 36.59
CA ARG A 191 24.28 24.29 35.41
C ARG A 191 25.51 23.83 34.61
N TRP A 192 26.60 24.60 34.66
CA TRP A 192 27.83 24.30 33.92
C TRP A 192 28.54 23.09 34.50
N THR A 193 28.58 22.97 35.83
CA THR A 193 29.11 21.81 36.57
C THR A 193 28.34 20.55 36.20
N ALA A 194 27.00 20.62 36.22
CA ALA A 194 26.15 19.49 35.81
C ALA A 194 26.42 19.06 34.36
N LYS A 195 26.53 20.01 33.43
CA LYS A 195 26.82 19.74 32.02
C LYS A 195 28.23 19.15 31.80
N GLN A 196 29.22 19.62 32.57
CA GLN A 196 30.61 19.14 32.49
C GLN A 196 30.73 17.67 32.90
N HIS A 197 29.95 17.23 33.90
CA HIS A 197 29.92 15.85 34.36
C HIS A 197 28.90 14.96 33.61
N GLY A 198 28.44 15.39 32.43
CA GLY A 198 27.60 14.56 31.57
C GLY A 198 26.11 14.51 31.93
N ALA A 199 25.65 15.35 32.87
CA ALA A 199 24.22 15.48 33.15
C ALA A 199 23.50 16.16 31.98
N ARG A 200 22.25 15.74 31.74
CA ARG A 200 21.38 16.24 30.68
C ARG A 200 20.16 16.88 31.30
N TRP A 201 19.60 17.88 30.62
CA TRP A 201 18.35 18.51 31.04
C TRP A 201 17.15 17.73 30.50
N ASP A 202 16.24 17.29 31.38
CA ASP A 202 14.94 16.76 30.98
C ASP A 202 13.93 17.92 30.89
N LYS A 203 13.42 18.20 29.68
CA LYS A 203 12.47 19.30 29.46
C LYS A 203 11.08 19.01 30.03
N ASP A 204 10.72 17.74 30.16
CA ASP A 204 9.40 17.32 30.61
C ASP A 204 9.29 17.39 32.14
N VAL A 205 10.33 16.93 32.83
CA VAL A 205 10.43 17.00 34.31
C VAL A 205 11.00 18.34 34.79
N LYS A 206 11.66 19.10 33.90
CA LYS A 206 12.37 20.35 34.19
C LYS A 206 13.42 20.17 35.29
N LYS A 207 14.20 19.08 35.19
CA LYS A 207 15.28 18.74 36.11
C LYS A 207 16.51 18.26 35.35
N TRP A 208 17.68 18.37 35.97
CA TRP A 208 18.88 17.72 35.47
C TRP A 208 18.81 16.23 35.77
N TYR A 209 19.40 15.41 34.92
CA TYR A 209 19.50 13.98 35.14
C TYR A 209 20.81 13.39 34.65
N LEU A 210 21.27 12.35 35.33
CA LEU A 210 22.38 11.51 34.87
C LEU A 210 21.81 10.33 34.09
N PRO A 211 22.26 10.09 32.84
CA PRO A 211 21.86 8.91 32.09
C PRO A 211 22.48 7.64 32.71
N GLU A 212 21.82 6.51 32.50
CA GLU A 212 22.30 5.20 32.95
C GLU A 212 23.72 4.93 32.44
N GLY A 213 24.64 4.63 33.37
CA GLY A 213 26.06 4.38 33.08
C GLY A 213 27.01 5.57 33.32
N VAL A 214 26.51 6.74 33.74
CA VAL A 214 27.37 7.84 34.22
C VAL A 214 27.42 7.81 35.74
N GLU A 215 28.61 7.61 36.30
CA GLU A 215 28.83 7.64 37.74
C GLU A 215 28.60 9.05 38.31
N MET A 216 28.04 9.11 39.51
CA MET A 216 27.72 10.36 40.18
C MET A 216 29.00 10.97 40.80
N HIS A 217 29.45 12.10 40.24
CA HIS A 217 30.62 12.83 40.74
C HIS A 217 30.36 13.45 42.12
N GLU A 218 31.41 13.61 42.94
CA GLU A 218 31.30 14.13 44.31
C GLU A 218 30.65 15.52 44.37
N ASP A 219 30.98 16.42 43.44
CA ASP A 219 30.41 17.77 43.33
C ASP A 219 28.90 17.80 43.06
N LEU A 220 28.36 16.69 42.53
CA LEU A 220 26.93 16.54 42.25
C LEU A 220 26.17 15.85 43.38
N LYS A 221 26.85 15.28 44.39
CA LYS A 221 26.21 14.59 45.52
C LYS A 221 25.30 15.50 46.32
N GLN A 222 25.70 16.76 46.52
CA GLN A 222 24.87 17.77 47.20
C GLN A 222 23.57 18.13 46.45
N TYR A 223 23.48 17.78 45.16
CA TYR A 223 22.30 18.04 44.32
C TYR A 223 21.47 16.80 44.05
N ALA A 224 21.80 15.66 44.66
CA ALA A 224 20.93 14.49 44.65
C ALA A 224 19.56 14.89 45.21
N CYS A 225 18.48 14.46 44.55
CA CYS A 225 17.19 14.42 45.24
C CYS A 225 17.25 13.26 46.23
N ASP A 226 17.49 13.53 47.51
CA ASP A 226 17.25 12.57 48.59
C ASP A 226 15.76 12.13 48.53
N GLU A 227 15.52 10.82 48.68
CA GLU A 227 14.16 10.27 48.89
C GLU A 227 13.57 10.70 50.23
#